data_AF-A0A536TNE1-F1
#
_entry.id   AF-A0A536TNE1-F1
#
_cell.length_a   1.000
_cell.length_b   1.000
_cell.length_c   1.000
_cell.angle_alpha   90.00
_cell.angle_beta   90.00
_cell.angle_gamma   90.00
#
_symmetry.space_group_name_H-M   'P 1'
#
loop_
_entity.id
_entity.type
_entity.pdbx_description
1 polymer ?
#
loop_
_entity_poly.entity_id
_entity_poly.type
_entity_poly.pdbx_seq_one_letter_code
_entity_poly.pdbx_strand_id
1 'polypeptide(L)' 'QTIVPAEYPGRTRHIHVKVQAPGKRVLTTQLYFRDEPGNRRDGLYRPDLEMRMPGKGAGEGTFDFVVEV' A
#
# COMPACT_ATOMS: atom_id res chain seq x y z
N GLN A 1 3.16 -2.55 14.24
CA GLN A 1 2.42 -3.79 13.89
C GLN A 1 0.95 -3.45 13.74
N THR A 2 0.25 -4.05 12.77
CA THR A 2 -1.19 -3.88 12.52
C THR A 2 -1.79 -5.20 12.04
N ILE A 3 -3.11 -5.25 11.82
CA ILE A 3 -3.81 -6.37 11.18
C ILE A 3 -3.95 -6.13 9.67
N VAL A 4 -4.23 -7.20 8.93
CA VAL A 4 -4.59 -7.11 7.51
C VAL A 4 -5.99 -6.46 7.40
N PRO A 5 -6.14 -5.30 6.74
CA PRO A 5 -7.41 -4.56 6.69
C PRO A 5 -8.45 -5.31 5.86
N ALA A 6 -9.72 -5.30 6.24
CA ALA A 6 -10.78 -6.00 5.53
C ALA A 6 -10.96 -5.52 4.07
N GLU A 7 -11.59 -6.34 3.23
CA GLU A 7 -11.96 -5.92 1.87
C GLU A 7 -13.10 -4.91 1.92
N TYR A 8 -13.02 -3.88 1.07
CA TYR A 8 -14.05 -2.86 0.92
C TYR A 8 -14.57 -2.86 -0.52
N PRO A 9 -15.89 -2.80 -0.77
CA PRO A 9 -16.44 -2.84 -2.12
C PRO A 9 -15.81 -1.79 -3.05
N GLY A 10 -15.41 -2.23 -4.24
CA GLY A 10 -14.87 -1.35 -5.28
C GLY A 10 -13.39 -1.01 -5.18
N ARG A 11 -12.66 -1.50 -4.15
CA ARG A 11 -11.21 -1.29 -3.99
C ARG A 11 -10.50 -2.61 -3.70
N THR A 12 -9.27 -2.75 -4.18
CA THR A 12 -8.38 -3.83 -3.71
C THR A 12 -7.95 -3.53 -2.27
N ARG A 13 -7.44 -4.52 -1.54
CA ARG A 13 -6.95 -4.33 -0.17
C ARG A 13 -5.78 -3.34 -0.18
N HIS A 14 -5.82 -2.33 0.69
CA HIS A 14 -4.79 -1.30 0.76
C HIS A 14 -4.65 -0.68 2.15
N ILE A 15 -3.51 -0.05 2.39
CA ILE A 15 -3.23 0.77 3.57
C ILE A 15 -3.01 2.21 3.13
N HIS A 16 -3.73 3.17 3.71
CA HIS A 16 -3.46 4.59 3.50
C HIS A 16 -2.28 5.06 4.33
N VAL A 17 -1.43 5.91 3.75
CA VAL A 17 -0.27 6.47 4.44
C VAL A 17 -0.02 7.92 4.01
N LYS A 18 0.42 8.73 4.99
CA LYS A 18 0.98 10.06 4.76
C LYS A 18 2.43 10.04 5.23
N VAL A 19 3.35 10.42 4.35
CA VAL A 19 4.78 10.50 4.64
C VAL A 19 5.23 11.94 4.42
N GLN A 20 6.01 12.49 5.36
CA GLN A 20 6.48 13.86 5.29
C GLN A 20 7.91 13.94 5.85
N ALA A 21 8.85 14.38 5.01
CA ALA A 21 10.17 14.80 5.47
C ALA A 21 10.05 16.16 6.20
N PRO A 22 10.91 16.46 7.20
CA PRO A 22 10.85 17.70 7.96
C PRO A 22 10.79 18.95 7.07
N GLY A 23 9.73 19.76 7.22
CA GLY A 23 9.53 21.00 6.46
C GLY A 23 9.15 20.84 4.98
N LYS A 24 8.94 19.61 4.48
CA LYS A 24 8.58 19.33 3.08
C LYS A 24 7.09 19.05 2.91
N ARG A 25 6.65 18.94 1.64
CA ARG A 25 5.27 18.61 1.29
C ARG A 25 4.93 17.19 1.75
N VAL A 26 3.68 16.98 2.17
CA VAL A 26 3.16 15.65 2.52
C VAL A 26 2.92 14.83 1.25
N LEU A 27 3.53 13.66 1.17
CA LEU A 27 3.15 12.60 0.25
C LEU A 27 1.95 11.86 0.83
N THR A 28 0.80 11.92 0.15
CA THR A 28 -0.37 11.09 0.46
C THR A 28 -0.45 9.98 -0.57
N THR A 29 -0.38 8.74 -0.12
CA THR A 29 -0.43 7.56 -1.00
C THR A 29 -1.13 6.39 -0.31
N GLN A 30 -1.16 5.24 -0.98
CA GLN A 30 -1.68 3.99 -0.46
C GLN A 30 -0.78 2.83 -0.88
N LEU A 31 -0.65 1.82 -0.02
CA LEU A 31 0.14 0.61 -0.27
C LEU A 31 -0.78 -0.57 -0.56
N TYR A 32 -0.37 -1.42 -1.50
CA TYR A 32 -1.12 -2.59 -1.94
C TYR A 32 -0.52 -3.91 -1.46
N PHE A 33 -1.38 -4.92 -1.35
CA PHE A 33 -0.97 -6.28 -1.04
C PHE A 33 -0.72 -7.06 -2.33
N ARG A 34 0.34 -7.86 -2.30
CA ARG A 34 0.71 -8.77 -3.38
C ARG A 34 -0.36 -9.84 -3.61
N ASP A 35 -0.55 -10.22 -4.86
CA ASP A 35 -1.43 -11.30 -5.32
C ASP A 35 -2.91 -11.15 -4.92
N GLU A 36 -3.38 -9.92 -4.65
CA GLU A 36 -4.80 -9.67 -4.42
C GLU A 36 -5.60 -9.69 -5.74
N PRO A 37 -6.67 -10.50 -5.87
CA PRO A 37 -7.48 -10.55 -7.09
C PRO A 37 -8.05 -9.19 -7.50
N GLY A 38 -8.29 -8.31 -6.52
CA GLY A 38 -8.75 -6.94 -6.72
C GLY A 38 -7.77 -6.05 -7.46
N ASN A 39 -6.46 -6.34 -7.45
CA ASN A 39 -5.42 -5.48 -8.05
C ASN A 39 -5.67 -5.25 -9.54
N ARG A 40 -6.17 -6.26 -10.27
CA ARG A 40 -6.48 -6.16 -11.71
C ARG A 40 -7.72 -5.31 -12.04
N ARG A 41 -8.58 -5.05 -11.04
CA ARG A 41 -9.88 -4.39 -11.20
C ARG A 41 -9.92 -2.99 -10.60
N ASP A 42 -9.06 -2.72 -9.61
CA ASP A 42 -8.99 -1.42 -8.95
C ASP A 42 -8.24 -0.43 -9.84
N GLY A 43 -8.95 0.59 -10.34
CA GLY A 43 -8.37 1.63 -11.21
C GLY A 43 -7.34 2.53 -10.54
N LEU A 44 -7.21 2.48 -9.21
CA LEU A 44 -6.16 3.18 -8.47
C LEU A 44 -4.92 2.31 -8.25
N TYR A 45 -5.00 0.99 -8.49
CA TYR A 45 -3.88 0.08 -8.28
C TYR A 45 -2.65 0.51 -9.08
N ARG A 46 -1.50 0.52 -8.43
CA ARG A 46 -0.22 0.75 -9.08
C ARG A 46 0.82 -0.25 -8.56
N PRO A 47 1.52 -1.00 -9.43
CA PRO A 47 2.50 -2.00 -9.00
C PRO A 47 3.68 -1.42 -8.20
N ASP A 48 4.07 -0.17 -8.44
CA ASP A 48 5.12 0.55 -7.70
C ASP A 48 4.77 0.83 -6.23
N LEU A 49 3.50 0.65 -5.86
CA LEU A 49 3.00 0.81 -4.49
C LEU A 49 2.70 -0.54 -3.81
N GLU A 50 3.10 -1.67 -4.41
CA GLU A 50 2.93 -3.00 -3.84
C GLU A 50 3.99 -3.30 -2.76
N MET A 51 3.55 -3.77 -1.59
CA MET A 51 4.46 -4.18 -0.52
C MET A 51 5.20 -5.46 -0.89
N ARG A 52 6.48 -5.53 -0.55
CA ARG A 52 7.27 -6.76 -0.64
C ARG A 52 6.84 -7.70 0.50
N MET A 53 6.14 -8.78 0.13
CA MET A 53 5.57 -9.78 1.04
C MET A 53 5.75 -11.19 0.46
N PRO A 54 5.84 -12.25 1.30
CA PRO A 54 6.04 -13.62 0.84
C PRO A 54 4.82 -14.23 0.13
N GLY A 55 3.62 -13.65 0.28
CA GLY A 55 2.40 -14.10 -0.39
C GLY A 55 1.19 -13.27 0.01
N LYS A 56 -0.01 -13.73 -0.37
CA LYS A 56 -1.28 -13.07 -0.03
C LYS A 56 -1.61 -13.22 1.47
N GLY A 57 -2.11 -12.15 2.08
CA GLY A 57 -2.73 -12.19 3.41
C GLY A 57 -1.79 -11.76 4.53
N ALA A 58 -1.89 -12.43 5.68
CA ALA A 58 -1.13 -12.08 6.88
C ALA A 58 0.35 -12.48 6.75
N GLY A 59 1.23 -11.61 7.20
CA GLY A 59 2.66 -11.82 7.16
C GLY A 59 3.41 -10.51 7.33
N GLU A 60 4.73 -10.61 7.33
CA GLU A 60 5.59 -9.44 7.31
C GLU A 60 5.61 -8.82 5.91
N GLY A 61 5.47 -7.50 5.85
CA GLY A 61 5.53 -6.74 4.61
C GLY A 61 6.40 -5.51 4.75
N THR A 62 7.17 -5.23 3.69
CA THR A 62 8.14 -4.13 3.66
C THR A 62 7.88 -3.23 2.46
N PHE A 63 8.06 -1.93 2.65
CA PHE A 63 7.93 -0.93 1.60
C PHE A 63 8.85 0.25 1.93
N ASP A 64 9.67 0.66 0.97
CA ASP A 64 10.60 1.78 1.13
C ASP A 64 10.00 3.03 0.47
N PHE A 65 9.91 4.12 1.22
CA PHE A 65 9.49 5.41 0.66
C PHE A 65 10.72 6.18 0.19
N VAL A 66 10.67 6.65 -1.06
CA VAL A 66 11.62 7.63 -1.59
C VAL A 66 10.91 8.97 -1.64
N VAL A 67 11.42 9.95 -0.88
CA VAL A 67 10.86 11.29 -0.78
C VAL A 67 11.96 12.33 -0.94
N GLU A 68 11.61 13.49 -1.49
CA GLU A 68 12.51 14.64 -1.53
C GLU A 68 12.76 15.15 -0.11
N VAL A 69 14.04 15.39 0.22
CA VAL A 69 14.51 15.89 1.53
C VAL A 69 15.05 17.30 1.43
#